data_AF-A0A3D0NFW3-F1
#
_entry.id   AF-A0A3D0NFW3-F1
#
_cell.length_a   1.000
_cell.length_b   1.000
_cell.length_c   1.000
_cell.angle_alpha   90.00
_cell.angle_beta   90.00
_cell.angle_gamma   90.00
#
_symmetry.space_group_name_H-M   'P 1'
#
loop_
_entity.id
_entity.type
_entity.pdbx_description
1 polymer ?
#
loop_
_entity_poly.entity_id
_entity_poly.type
_entity_poly.pdbx_seq_one_letter_code
_entity_poly.pdbx_strand_id
1 'polypeptide(L)'
;MKSTEWEVEQFRSAVEGQFDFGDDKFPVTYDVAAIGGLQKCLGLLKQFGGQLLAQAHLHGAVLLKNTAAVSAEEFDAIVRSFGLPNFPYEQSLSNAVRKNKTERVFTANEAPSNARIYLHHEMAQTPIYPSKLLFFCEHPARRGGETPICRSDELVKRLIRVEREFVHDCLEHGLRYSHTMPFQNDAQSGMGRSWRSTFRAETVEECKSRMAALEYSGTWHEDGSLTVVTPVLPAVKELKDGRHVFFNQLIAAYSGFASRGQSPDAAIRFGNGRPLPESAVRTACEIAEELSFDIPWCQGDVAIVDNLIAMHGRRSFEGPRSILASLIA
;
A
#
# COMPACT_ATOMS: atom_id res chain seq x y z
N MET A 1 23.07 -12.37 35.59
CA MET A 1 22.30 -12.81 34.42
C MET A 1 22.99 -12.27 33.18
N LYS A 2 23.59 -13.13 32.35
CA LYS A 2 24.13 -12.68 31.06
C LYS A 2 22.93 -12.29 30.20
N SER A 3 22.84 -11.02 29.82
CA SER A 3 21.99 -10.58 28.71
C SER A 3 22.38 -11.43 27.51
N THR A 4 21.51 -12.33 27.06
CA THR A 4 21.62 -12.88 25.71
C THR A 4 21.28 -11.72 24.77
N GLU A 5 22.32 -11.00 24.33
CA GLU A 5 22.22 -10.05 23.22
C GLU A 5 21.92 -10.88 21.97
N TRP A 6 20.64 -10.94 21.64
CA TRP A 6 20.16 -11.52 20.39
C TRP A 6 20.53 -10.57 19.24
N GLU A 7 21.01 -11.05 18.09
CA GLU A 7 21.12 -10.24 16.86
C GLU A 7 19.91 -10.50 15.94
N VAL A 8 19.42 -9.50 15.21
CA VAL A 8 18.22 -9.71 14.36
C VAL A 8 18.46 -10.77 13.26
N GLU A 9 19.67 -10.84 12.73
CA GLU A 9 20.04 -11.73 11.63
C GLU A 9 19.97 -13.22 11.98
N GLN A 10 20.04 -13.59 13.26
CA GLN A 10 19.91 -14.99 13.64
C GLN A 10 18.49 -15.54 13.43
N PHE A 11 17.50 -14.66 13.31
CA PHE A 11 16.11 -15.03 13.01
C PHE A 11 15.86 -15.07 11.51
N ARG A 12 16.85 -14.71 10.69
CA ARG A 12 16.68 -14.65 9.24
C ARG A 12 16.34 -16.03 8.71
N SER A 13 15.28 -16.08 7.91
CA SER A 13 14.78 -17.29 7.29
C SER A 13 14.45 -17.04 5.82
N ALA A 14 14.25 -18.13 5.09
CA ALA A 14 13.77 -18.07 3.71
C ALA A 14 12.29 -18.45 3.68
N VAL A 15 11.55 -17.81 2.77
CA VAL A 15 10.21 -18.22 2.36
C VAL A 15 10.26 -18.73 0.93
N GLU A 16 9.52 -19.80 0.65
CA GLU A 16 9.45 -20.37 -0.70
C GLU A 16 8.96 -19.33 -1.70
N GLY A 17 9.60 -19.28 -2.86
CA GLY A 17 9.24 -18.35 -3.93
C GLY A 17 9.72 -16.90 -3.75
N GLN A 18 10.43 -16.58 -2.66
CA GLN A 18 11.02 -15.23 -2.52
C GLN A 18 11.97 -14.93 -3.68
N PHE A 19 11.94 -13.70 -4.15
CA PHE A 19 12.81 -13.25 -5.22
C PHE A 19 14.25 -13.10 -4.74
N ASP A 20 15.15 -13.30 -5.69
CA ASP A 20 16.57 -13.08 -5.56
C ASP A 20 17.02 -12.06 -6.62
N PHE A 21 17.27 -10.84 -6.18
CA PHE A 21 17.84 -9.77 -7.02
C PHE A 21 19.36 -9.61 -6.77
N GLY A 22 20.05 -10.71 -6.44
CA GLY A 22 21.47 -10.75 -6.10
C GLY A 22 21.69 -10.82 -4.58
N ASP A 23 22.37 -9.83 -4.00
CA ASP A 23 22.49 -9.72 -2.54
C ASP A 23 21.17 -9.24 -1.87
N ASP A 24 20.11 -9.11 -2.66
CA ASP A 24 18.88 -8.42 -2.31
C ASP A 24 17.68 -9.38 -2.43
N LYS A 25 17.30 -9.99 -1.29
CA LYS A 25 16.16 -10.90 -1.18
C LYS A 25 14.86 -10.14 -1.02
N PHE A 26 13.79 -10.56 -1.70
CA PHE A 26 12.47 -9.93 -1.57
C PHE A 26 11.32 -10.94 -1.46
N PRO A 27 10.51 -10.87 -0.38
CA PRO A 27 10.76 -10.11 0.86
C PRO A 27 11.90 -10.71 1.68
N VAL A 28 12.46 -9.94 2.62
CA VAL A 28 13.31 -10.51 3.67
C VAL A 28 12.42 -11.06 4.78
N THR A 29 12.71 -12.26 5.26
CA THR A 29 11.90 -12.93 6.28
C THR A 29 12.71 -13.16 7.54
N TYR A 30 12.08 -12.92 8.69
CA TYR A 30 12.58 -13.29 10.01
C TYR A 30 11.53 -14.15 10.73
N ASP A 31 11.91 -15.36 11.12
CA ASP A 31 11.06 -16.24 11.92
C ASP A 31 11.39 -16.10 13.41
N VAL A 32 10.45 -15.56 14.17
CA VAL A 32 10.63 -15.25 15.59
C VAL A 32 10.02 -16.31 16.52
N ALA A 33 9.64 -17.49 16.01
CA ALA A 33 9.07 -18.56 16.82
C ALA A 33 9.94 -18.95 18.02
N ALA A 34 11.27 -19.02 17.82
CA ALA A 34 12.24 -19.41 18.85
C ALA A 34 12.35 -18.42 20.03
N ILE A 35 11.83 -17.20 19.89
CA ILE A 35 11.86 -16.18 20.94
C ILE A 35 10.98 -16.60 22.13
N GLY A 36 9.93 -17.38 21.90
CA GLY A 36 9.09 -17.94 22.95
C GLY A 36 7.99 -16.99 23.45
N GLY A 37 7.25 -16.40 22.52
CA GLY A 37 5.98 -15.69 22.78
C GLY A 37 6.02 -14.17 22.60
N LEU A 38 4.82 -13.57 22.60
CA LEU A 38 4.60 -12.18 22.22
C LEU A 38 5.42 -11.18 23.06
N GLN A 39 5.46 -11.32 24.39
CA GLN A 39 6.15 -10.34 25.25
C GLN A 39 7.65 -10.21 24.93
N LYS A 40 8.30 -11.34 24.65
CA LYS A 40 9.71 -11.34 24.24
C LYS A 40 9.87 -10.84 22.81
N CYS A 41 8.94 -11.14 21.91
CA CYS A 41 8.89 -10.55 20.57
C CYS A 41 8.80 -9.01 20.64
N LEU A 42 7.94 -8.46 21.49
CA LEU A 42 7.83 -7.01 21.70
C LEU A 42 9.15 -6.41 22.22
N GLY A 43 9.85 -7.11 23.13
CA GLY A 43 11.19 -6.72 23.58
C GLY A 43 12.20 -6.68 22.45
N LEU A 44 12.20 -7.70 21.59
CA LEU A 44 13.05 -7.76 20.40
C LEU A 44 12.76 -6.61 19.44
N LEU A 45 11.48 -6.34 19.15
CA LEU A 45 11.09 -5.26 18.24
C LEU A 45 11.47 -3.87 18.77
N LYS A 46 11.41 -3.65 20.09
CA LYS A 46 11.91 -2.40 20.69
C LYS A 46 13.43 -2.25 20.53
N GLN A 47 14.17 -3.35 20.54
CA GLN A 47 15.63 -3.34 20.41
C GLN A 47 16.08 -3.21 18.94
N PHE A 48 15.42 -3.93 18.02
CA PHE A 48 15.87 -4.08 16.63
C PHE A 48 14.90 -3.53 15.58
N GLY A 49 13.81 -2.87 15.99
CA GLY A 49 12.81 -2.31 15.08
C GLY A 49 13.44 -1.39 14.03
N GLY A 50 14.42 -0.56 14.42
CA GLY A 50 15.18 0.28 13.48
C GLY A 50 15.90 -0.51 12.38
N GLN A 51 16.47 -1.66 12.71
CA GLN A 51 17.14 -2.53 11.73
C GLN A 51 16.12 -3.18 10.78
N LEU A 52 15.00 -3.67 11.30
CA LEU A 52 13.91 -4.23 10.47
C LEU A 52 13.32 -3.18 9.52
N LEU A 53 13.17 -1.94 9.98
CA LEU A 53 12.71 -0.82 9.15
C LEU A 53 13.73 -0.48 8.05
N ALA A 54 15.03 -0.53 8.36
CA ALA A 54 16.09 -0.35 7.37
C ALA A 54 16.11 -1.48 6.34
N GLN A 55 15.89 -2.73 6.78
CA GLN A 55 15.75 -3.89 5.88
C GLN A 55 14.51 -3.73 4.98
N ALA A 56 13.38 -3.27 5.51
CA ALA A 56 12.20 -2.97 4.69
C ALA A 56 12.47 -1.85 3.68
N HIS A 57 13.27 -0.83 4.02
CA HIS A 57 13.66 0.21 3.08
C HIS A 57 14.62 -0.28 1.99
N LEU A 58 15.54 -1.18 2.33
CA LEU A 58 16.49 -1.74 1.38
C LEU A 58 15.78 -2.71 0.43
N HIS A 59 15.09 -3.69 1.00
CA HIS A 59 14.52 -4.82 0.29
C HIS A 59 13.06 -4.61 -0.14
N GLY A 60 12.41 -3.53 0.29
CA GLY A 60 11.01 -3.21 0.00
C GLY A 60 10.01 -3.74 1.03
N ALA A 61 10.23 -4.93 1.57
CA ALA A 61 9.38 -5.50 2.62
C ALA A 61 10.12 -6.48 3.53
N VAL A 62 9.67 -6.53 4.77
CA VAL A 62 10.09 -7.50 5.78
C VAL A 62 8.88 -8.31 6.26
N LEU A 63 9.02 -9.63 6.29
CA LEU A 63 8.05 -10.53 6.92
C LEU A 63 8.57 -10.98 8.29
N LEU A 64 7.75 -10.79 9.32
CA LEU A 64 7.94 -11.32 10.67
C LEU A 64 6.98 -12.48 10.85
N LYS A 65 7.51 -13.70 10.85
CA LYS A 65 6.71 -14.93 10.99
C LYS A 65 6.60 -15.34 12.45
N ASN A 66 5.46 -15.90 12.84
CA ASN A 66 5.26 -16.52 14.15
C ASN A 66 5.44 -15.56 15.36
N THR A 67 4.91 -14.33 15.31
CA THR A 67 5.03 -13.35 16.42
C THR A 67 4.27 -13.72 17.69
N ALA A 68 3.42 -14.75 17.62
CA ALA A 68 2.47 -15.18 18.64
C ALA A 68 1.33 -14.18 18.96
N ALA A 69 1.20 -13.08 18.20
CA ALA A 69 0.04 -12.19 18.30
C ALA A 69 -1.21 -12.83 17.68
N VAL A 70 -2.37 -12.63 18.31
CA VAL A 70 -3.66 -13.21 17.89
C VAL A 70 -4.82 -12.20 17.86
N SER A 71 -4.61 -10.95 18.29
CA SER A 71 -5.66 -9.92 18.31
C SER A 71 -5.19 -8.56 17.79
N ALA A 72 -6.15 -7.66 17.53
CA ALA A 72 -5.89 -6.28 17.15
C ALA A 72 -5.09 -5.48 18.18
N GLU A 73 -5.32 -5.71 19.48
CA GLU A 73 -4.62 -5.04 20.58
C GLU A 73 -3.16 -5.50 20.68
N GLU A 74 -2.92 -6.80 20.44
CA GLU A 74 -1.57 -7.36 20.39
C GLU A 74 -0.81 -6.88 19.16
N PHE A 75 -1.49 -6.75 18.01
CA PHE A 75 -0.92 -6.09 16.84
C PHE A 75 -0.64 -4.59 17.09
N ASP A 76 -1.53 -3.88 17.77
CA ASP A 76 -1.29 -2.48 18.19
C ASP A 76 -0.04 -2.38 19.08
N ALA A 77 0.20 -3.36 19.98
CA ALA A 77 1.42 -3.42 20.79
C ALA A 77 2.69 -3.67 19.94
N ILE A 78 2.60 -4.49 18.89
CA ILE A 78 3.68 -4.67 17.90
C ILE A 78 3.97 -3.34 17.19
N VAL A 79 2.95 -2.66 16.66
CA VAL A 79 3.10 -1.36 15.98
C VAL A 79 3.79 -0.34 16.90
N ARG A 80 3.34 -0.24 18.16
CA ARG A 80 3.94 0.68 19.15
C ARG A 80 5.41 0.38 19.45
N SER A 81 5.84 -0.88 19.31
CA SER A 81 7.22 -1.27 19.61
C SER A 81 8.24 -0.65 18.65
N PHE A 82 7.81 -0.21 17.46
CA PHE A 82 8.67 0.54 16.53
C PHE A 82 8.86 2.02 16.91
N GLY A 83 8.04 2.57 17.81
CA GLY A 83 8.18 3.95 18.30
C GLY A 83 7.95 5.03 17.23
N LEU A 84 7.31 4.70 16.10
CA LEU A 84 7.07 5.62 14.99
C LEU A 84 5.75 6.39 15.14
N PRO A 85 5.64 7.61 14.59
CA PRO A 85 4.40 8.37 14.60
C PRO A 85 3.30 7.66 13.80
N ASN A 86 2.07 7.65 14.36
CA ASN A 86 0.89 7.11 13.69
C ASN A 86 0.51 7.99 12.50
N PHE A 87 0.07 7.37 11.40
CA PHE A 87 -0.64 8.06 10.34
C PHE A 87 -2.16 7.80 10.50
N PRO A 88 -2.89 8.70 11.19
CA PRO A 88 -4.30 8.47 11.49
C PRO A 88 -5.13 8.46 10.21
N TYR A 89 -5.81 7.33 9.96
CA TYR A 89 -6.58 7.13 8.72
C TYR A 89 -7.66 8.19 8.50
N GLU A 90 -8.29 8.69 9.58
CA GLU A 90 -9.29 9.77 9.53
C GLU A 90 -8.73 11.06 8.92
N GLN A 91 -7.43 11.32 9.11
CA GLN A 91 -6.75 12.50 8.57
C GLN A 91 -6.24 12.29 7.14
N SER A 92 -6.37 11.07 6.60
CA SER A 92 -5.96 10.75 5.24
C SER A 92 -6.95 11.27 4.20
N LEU A 93 -6.47 11.41 2.97
CA LEU A 93 -7.27 11.66 1.78
C LEU A 93 -7.64 10.35 1.05
N SER A 94 -7.57 9.20 1.72
CA SER A 94 -7.92 7.91 1.11
C SER A 94 -9.42 7.82 0.80
N ASN A 95 -9.74 7.15 -0.31
CA ASN A 95 -11.10 6.99 -0.83
C ASN A 95 -11.86 5.79 -0.24
N ALA A 96 -11.20 4.94 0.56
CA ALA A 96 -11.82 3.75 1.13
C ALA A 96 -12.43 4.03 2.51
N VAL A 97 -13.58 3.41 2.80
CA VAL A 97 -14.13 3.35 4.16
C VAL A 97 -13.39 2.25 4.93
N ARG A 98 -13.03 2.50 6.20
CA ARG A 98 -12.33 1.54 7.07
C ARG A 98 -13.03 1.43 8.42
N LYS A 99 -12.87 0.28 9.08
CA LYS A 99 -13.32 0.05 10.45
C LYS A 99 -12.13 0.00 11.39
N ASN A 100 -12.06 0.97 12.30
CA ASN A 100 -11.03 1.00 13.33
C ASN A 100 -11.27 -0.11 14.35
N LYS A 101 -10.18 -0.75 14.78
CA LYS A 101 -10.14 -1.68 15.91
C LYS A 101 -9.46 -1.02 17.11
N THR A 102 -8.41 -0.25 16.84
CA THR A 102 -7.75 0.66 17.80
C THR A 102 -7.51 2.01 17.10
N GLU A 103 -6.81 2.92 17.76
CA GLU A 103 -6.36 4.20 17.18
C GLU A 103 -5.40 4.01 15.98
N ARG A 104 -4.59 2.94 15.97
CA ARG A 104 -3.55 2.68 14.95
C ARG A 104 -3.91 1.50 14.04
N VAL A 105 -4.85 0.67 14.45
CA VAL A 105 -5.19 -0.60 13.78
C VAL A 105 -6.59 -0.53 13.22
N PHE A 106 -6.73 -0.89 11.95
CA PHE A 106 -7.99 -0.95 11.24
C PHE A 106 -8.03 -2.14 10.28
N THR A 107 -9.21 -2.50 9.78
CA THR A 107 -9.36 -3.61 8.83
C THR A 107 -8.71 -3.28 7.48
N ALA A 108 -7.99 -4.25 6.90
CA ALA A 108 -7.60 -4.15 5.49
C ALA A 108 -8.85 -4.10 4.59
N ASN A 109 -8.70 -3.62 3.36
CA ASN A 109 -9.81 -3.23 2.49
C ASN A 109 -10.92 -4.30 2.42
N GLU A 110 -12.15 -3.89 2.73
CA GLU A 110 -13.34 -4.76 2.88
C GLU A 110 -14.06 -5.06 1.55
N ALA A 111 -13.45 -4.75 0.41
CA ALA A 111 -13.98 -5.11 -0.90
C ALA A 111 -14.34 -6.61 -0.96
N PRO A 112 -15.38 -7.00 -1.74
CA PRO A 112 -15.87 -8.37 -1.82
C PRO A 112 -14.76 -9.42 -2.03
N SER A 113 -14.94 -10.62 -1.49
CA SER A 113 -13.90 -11.66 -1.49
C SER A 113 -13.51 -12.12 -2.90
N ASN A 114 -14.44 -12.07 -3.86
CA ASN A 114 -14.20 -12.36 -5.27
C ASN A 114 -13.50 -11.22 -6.03
N ALA A 115 -13.48 -10.00 -5.48
CA ALA A 115 -12.79 -8.88 -6.08
C ALA A 115 -11.29 -8.99 -5.80
N ARG A 116 -10.49 -8.68 -6.83
CA ARG A 116 -9.05 -8.46 -6.71
C ARG A 116 -8.78 -7.00 -6.38
N ILE A 117 -7.82 -6.74 -5.49
CA ILE A 117 -7.23 -5.41 -5.33
C ILE A 117 -5.88 -5.45 -6.01
N TYR A 118 -5.72 -4.61 -7.03
CA TYR A 118 -4.51 -4.55 -7.85
C TYR A 118 -3.38 -3.82 -7.13
N LEU A 119 -2.16 -4.01 -7.62
CA LEU A 119 -0.97 -3.42 -7.05
C LEU A 119 -1.03 -1.89 -7.03
N HIS A 120 -0.66 -1.33 -5.89
CA HIS A 120 -0.53 0.10 -5.70
C HIS A 120 0.41 0.44 -4.54
N HIS A 121 0.89 1.67 -4.56
CA HIS A 121 1.44 2.32 -3.38
C HIS A 121 0.30 2.95 -2.57
N GLU A 122 0.29 2.76 -1.24
CA GLU A 122 -0.79 3.26 -0.38
C GLU A 122 -0.87 4.78 -0.50
N MET A 123 -2.06 5.27 -0.88
CA MET A 123 -2.35 6.70 -1.04
C MET A 123 -1.42 7.44 -2.04
N ALA A 124 -0.78 6.77 -2.99
CA ALA A 124 0.07 7.45 -3.98
C ALA A 124 -0.69 8.40 -4.95
N GLN A 125 -2.02 8.38 -4.94
CA GLN A 125 -2.91 9.33 -5.62
C GLN A 125 -3.29 10.54 -4.76
N THR A 126 -2.60 10.77 -3.64
CA THR A 126 -2.82 11.93 -2.77
C THR A 126 -1.48 12.62 -2.47
N PRO A 127 -1.48 13.91 -2.10
CA PRO A 127 -0.27 14.61 -1.66
C PRO A 127 0.24 14.15 -0.29
N ILE A 128 -0.55 13.39 0.47
CA ILE A 128 -0.27 12.97 1.84
C ILE A 128 -0.46 11.46 1.94
N TYR A 129 0.65 10.74 2.09
CA TYR A 129 0.71 9.28 2.10
C TYR A 129 1.57 8.78 3.27
N PRO A 130 1.31 7.56 3.77
CA PRO A 130 2.11 6.97 4.83
C PRO A 130 3.51 6.58 4.32
N SER A 131 4.50 6.63 5.20
CA SER A 131 5.86 6.19 4.91
C SER A 131 5.98 4.67 4.85
N LYS A 132 5.21 3.95 5.68
CA LYS A 132 5.18 2.48 5.75
C LYS A 132 3.81 1.95 6.11
N LEU A 133 3.60 0.68 5.79
CA LEU A 133 2.45 -0.10 6.20
C LEU A 133 2.89 -1.29 7.04
N LEU A 134 2.10 -1.62 8.04
CA LEU A 134 2.16 -2.91 8.70
C LEU A 134 0.87 -3.68 8.40
N PHE A 135 0.99 -4.91 7.92
CA PHE A 135 -0.12 -5.85 7.79
C PHE A 135 0.03 -6.95 8.83
N PHE A 136 -1.08 -7.41 9.39
CA PHE A 136 -1.12 -8.48 10.36
C PHE A 136 -2.19 -9.51 10.00
N CYS A 137 -1.82 -10.78 9.99
CA CYS A 137 -2.76 -11.87 9.77
C CYS A 137 -3.40 -12.31 11.09
N GLU A 138 -4.58 -11.76 11.37
CA GLU A 138 -5.43 -12.21 12.48
C GLU A 138 -6.08 -13.56 12.14
N HIS A 139 -6.54 -13.73 10.89
CA HIS A 139 -7.08 -15.00 10.40
C HIS A 139 -6.79 -15.18 8.91
N PRO A 140 -6.04 -16.24 8.50
CA PRO A 140 -5.76 -16.49 7.10
C PRO A 140 -7.03 -16.94 6.37
N ALA A 141 -7.08 -16.70 5.05
CA ALA A 141 -8.18 -17.23 4.24
C ALA A 141 -8.08 -18.75 4.12
N ARG A 142 -9.21 -19.41 3.83
CA ARG A 142 -9.21 -20.85 3.53
C ARG A 142 -8.46 -21.16 2.24
N ARG A 143 -8.62 -20.31 1.23
CA ARG A 143 -7.94 -20.38 -0.08
C ARG A 143 -7.76 -18.96 -0.64
N GLY A 144 -6.62 -18.71 -1.28
CA GLY A 144 -6.28 -17.41 -1.83
C GLY A 144 -6.08 -16.35 -0.74
N GLY A 145 -6.38 -15.09 -1.06
CA GLY A 145 -6.37 -13.99 -0.09
C GLY A 145 -4.99 -13.53 0.34
N GLU A 146 -3.96 -13.96 -0.37
CA GLU A 146 -2.61 -13.46 -0.26
C GLU A 146 -2.59 -11.96 -0.50
N THR A 147 -1.64 -11.30 0.14
CA THR A 147 -1.30 -9.91 -0.16
C THR A 147 -0.12 -9.94 -1.13
N PRO A 148 -0.34 -9.76 -2.45
CA PRO A 148 0.76 -9.59 -3.38
C PRO A 148 1.55 -8.36 -2.98
N ILE A 149 2.87 -8.47 -2.97
CA ILE A 149 3.81 -7.36 -2.84
C ILE A 149 4.76 -7.36 -4.04
N CYS A 150 5.10 -6.17 -4.54
CA CYS A 150 5.94 -6.01 -5.72
C CYS A 150 6.91 -4.85 -5.50
N ARG A 151 8.20 -5.10 -5.69
CA ARG A 151 9.22 -4.03 -5.67
C ARG A 151 9.09 -3.13 -6.87
N SER A 152 8.74 -1.88 -6.63
CA SER A 152 8.48 -0.93 -7.69
C SER A 152 9.77 -0.36 -8.29
N ASP A 153 10.91 -0.46 -7.60
CA ASP A 153 12.22 -0.14 -8.16
C ASP A 153 12.69 -1.17 -9.20
N GLU A 154 12.49 -2.46 -8.92
CA GLU A 154 12.75 -3.52 -9.89
C GLU A 154 11.82 -3.44 -11.11
N LEU A 155 10.55 -3.07 -10.89
CA LEU A 155 9.61 -2.78 -11.97
C LEU A 155 10.14 -1.65 -12.87
N VAL A 156 10.60 -0.52 -12.32
CA VAL A 156 11.15 0.58 -13.12
C VAL A 156 12.39 0.14 -13.88
N LYS A 157 13.32 -0.60 -13.25
CA LYS A 157 14.51 -1.14 -13.94
C LYS A 157 14.14 -1.97 -15.16
N ARG A 158 13.10 -2.82 -15.06
CA ARG A 158 12.64 -3.64 -16.18
C ARG A 158 11.92 -2.80 -17.23
N LEU A 159 11.06 -1.86 -16.81
CA LEU A 159 10.36 -0.94 -17.72
C LEU A 159 11.32 -0.06 -18.52
N ILE A 160 12.41 0.44 -17.94
CA ILE A 160 13.40 1.23 -18.69
C ILE A 160 13.97 0.46 -19.89
N ARG A 161 14.05 -0.87 -19.81
CA ARG A 161 14.60 -1.72 -20.88
C ARG A 161 13.61 -1.94 -22.03
N VAL A 162 12.31 -1.94 -21.75
CA VAL A 162 11.27 -2.32 -22.73
C VAL A 162 10.34 -1.17 -23.12
N GLU A 163 10.18 -0.18 -22.26
CA GLU A 163 9.22 0.94 -22.34
C GLU A 163 9.89 2.26 -21.91
N ARG A 164 11.10 2.52 -22.43
CA ARG A 164 11.95 3.65 -22.00
C ARG A 164 11.26 5.01 -22.12
N GLU A 165 10.58 5.26 -23.24
CA GLU A 165 9.89 6.53 -23.51
C GLU A 165 8.72 6.73 -22.54
N PHE A 166 7.98 5.67 -22.22
CA PHE A 166 6.92 5.72 -21.22
C PHE A 166 7.46 6.07 -19.83
N VAL A 167 8.57 5.47 -19.41
CA VAL A 167 9.22 5.82 -18.12
C VAL A 167 9.71 7.28 -18.13
N HIS A 168 10.25 7.75 -19.25
CA HIS A 168 10.66 9.15 -19.39
C HIS A 168 9.47 10.11 -19.26
N ASP A 169 8.37 9.86 -19.97
CA ASP A 169 7.13 10.64 -19.88
C ASP A 169 6.57 10.61 -18.44
N CYS A 170 6.63 9.47 -17.76
CA CYS A 170 6.25 9.34 -16.35
C CYS A 170 7.09 10.22 -15.42
N LEU A 171 8.41 10.27 -15.63
CA LEU A 171 9.33 11.11 -14.86
C LEU A 171 9.10 12.60 -15.12
N GLU A 172 8.93 12.98 -16.39
CA GLU A 172 8.82 14.38 -16.79
C GLU A 172 7.46 14.97 -16.42
N HIS A 173 6.38 14.21 -16.64
CA HIS A 173 5.03 14.76 -16.62
C HIS A 173 4.20 14.31 -15.42
N GLY A 174 4.57 13.24 -14.72
CA GLY A 174 3.74 12.66 -13.67
C GLY A 174 2.33 12.29 -14.16
N LEU A 175 1.37 12.23 -13.22
CA LEU A 175 0.00 11.78 -13.46
C LEU A 175 -1.01 12.72 -12.81
N ARG A 176 -2.19 12.83 -13.42
CA ARG A 176 -3.40 13.38 -12.79
C ARG A 176 -4.46 12.30 -12.72
N TYR A 177 -5.16 12.26 -11.60
CA TYR A 177 -6.25 11.33 -11.36
C TYR A 177 -7.57 12.08 -11.30
N SER A 178 -8.60 11.50 -11.90
CA SER A 178 -9.98 11.94 -11.75
C SER A 178 -10.86 10.82 -11.23
N HIS A 179 -11.70 11.14 -10.26
CA HIS A 179 -12.71 10.20 -9.76
C HIS A 179 -13.86 10.94 -9.10
N THR A 180 -15.01 10.28 -9.06
CA THR A 180 -16.22 10.80 -8.42
C THR A 180 -16.32 10.29 -6.99
N MET A 181 -16.45 11.23 -6.05
CA MET A 181 -16.71 10.98 -4.64
C MET A 181 -18.21 11.17 -4.36
N PRO A 182 -18.87 10.23 -3.67
CA PRO A 182 -20.29 10.38 -3.32
C PRO A 182 -20.50 11.49 -2.28
N PHE A 183 -21.75 11.92 -2.11
CA PHE A 183 -22.14 12.86 -1.04
C PHE A 183 -22.05 12.22 0.36
N GLN A 184 -22.38 10.92 0.47
CA GLN A 184 -22.33 10.13 1.69
C GLN A 184 -21.42 8.90 1.53
N ASN A 185 -20.89 8.41 2.64
CA ASN A 185 -20.01 7.23 2.61
C ASN A 185 -20.80 5.99 2.18
N ASP A 186 -20.22 5.22 1.25
CA ASP A 186 -20.71 3.93 0.81
C ASP A 186 -19.71 2.83 1.19
N ALA A 187 -20.02 2.06 2.23
CA ALA A 187 -19.16 0.98 2.69
C ALA A 187 -19.11 -0.23 1.73
N GLN A 188 -20.01 -0.31 0.74
CA GLN A 188 -20.03 -1.41 -0.25
C GLN A 188 -19.12 -1.14 -1.44
N SER A 189 -18.66 0.11 -1.61
CA SER A 189 -17.77 0.52 -2.69
C SER A 189 -16.31 0.62 -2.22
N GLY A 190 -15.38 0.08 -3.02
CA GLY A 190 -13.94 0.22 -2.79
C GLY A 190 -13.42 1.67 -2.87
N MET A 191 -14.23 2.61 -3.37
CA MET A 191 -13.97 4.05 -3.42
C MET A 191 -15.15 4.85 -2.83
N GLY A 192 -15.82 4.31 -1.81
CA GLY A 192 -17.06 4.88 -1.32
C GLY A 192 -16.94 6.01 -0.31
N ARG A 193 -15.73 6.46 0.06
CA ARG A 193 -15.60 7.61 0.99
C ARG A 193 -16.07 8.89 0.31
N SER A 194 -16.93 9.65 1.00
CA SER A 194 -17.50 10.88 0.47
C SER A 194 -16.48 12.01 0.40
N TRP A 195 -16.78 13.04 -0.39
CA TRP A 195 -15.96 14.27 -0.40
C TRP A 195 -15.97 14.94 0.98
N ARG A 196 -17.08 14.87 1.72
CA ARG A 196 -17.21 15.41 3.08
C ARG A 196 -16.22 14.75 4.01
N SER A 197 -16.16 13.42 4.00
CA SER A 197 -15.22 12.67 4.84
C SER A 197 -13.77 12.77 4.35
N THR A 198 -13.54 12.84 3.03
CA THR A 198 -12.20 12.89 2.43
C THR A 198 -11.55 14.25 2.67
N PHE A 199 -12.23 15.34 2.30
CA PHE A 199 -11.74 16.70 2.56
C PHE A 199 -12.06 17.17 3.98
N ARG A 200 -12.77 16.38 4.79
CA ARG A 200 -13.20 16.68 6.17
C ARG A 200 -14.07 17.95 6.26
N ALA A 201 -14.88 18.20 5.24
CA ALA A 201 -15.68 19.40 5.08
C ALA A 201 -17.17 19.11 5.30
N GLU A 202 -17.87 20.01 5.99
CA GLU A 202 -19.31 19.91 6.21
C GLU A 202 -20.12 20.62 5.13
N THR A 203 -19.51 21.64 4.50
CA THR A 203 -20.12 22.45 3.43
C THR A 203 -19.33 22.38 2.12
N VAL A 204 -19.98 22.77 1.02
CA VAL A 204 -19.36 22.88 -0.29
C VAL A 204 -18.23 23.92 -0.28
N GLU A 205 -18.41 25.03 0.43
CA GLU A 205 -17.46 26.12 0.54
C GLU A 205 -16.20 25.69 1.29
N GLU A 206 -16.35 24.98 2.40
CA GLU A 206 -15.23 24.39 3.14
C GLU A 206 -14.47 23.38 2.28
N CYS A 207 -15.19 22.53 1.53
CA CYS A 207 -14.59 21.56 0.63
C CYS A 207 -13.76 22.24 -0.46
N LYS A 208 -14.33 23.26 -1.13
CA LYS A 208 -13.63 24.07 -2.13
C LYS A 208 -12.36 24.71 -1.57
N SER A 209 -12.42 25.28 -0.37
CA SER A 209 -11.26 25.89 0.28
C SER A 209 -10.13 24.88 0.52
N ARG A 210 -10.48 23.68 1.01
CA ARG A 210 -9.49 22.62 1.27
C ARG A 210 -8.94 21.99 0.00
N MET A 211 -9.78 21.80 -1.01
CA MET A 211 -9.33 21.38 -2.34
C MET A 211 -8.33 22.37 -2.91
N ALA A 212 -8.63 23.68 -2.85
CA ALA A 212 -7.72 24.71 -3.34
C ALA A 212 -6.37 24.69 -2.61
N ALA A 213 -6.36 24.51 -1.29
CA ALA A 213 -5.13 24.39 -0.49
C ALA A 213 -4.28 23.16 -0.85
N LEU A 214 -4.89 22.12 -1.43
CA LEU A 214 -4.24 20.90 -1.90
C LEU A 214 -4.04 20.89 -3.43
N GLU A 215 -4.37 22.00 -4.11
CA GLU A 215 -4.32 22.15 -5.57
C GLU A 215 -5.23 21.16 -6.34
N TYR A 216 -6.29 20.69 -5.69
CA TYR A 216 -7.35 19.92 -6.33
C TYR A 216 -8.31 20.86 -7.06
N SER A 217 -8.86 20.37 -8.16
CA SER A 217 -10.01 20.97 -8.85
C SER A 217 -11.16 19.97 -8.89
N GLY A 218 -12.37 20.42 -9.26
CA GLY A 218 -13.49 19.49 -9.38
C GLY A 218 -14.78 20.11 -9.89
N THR A 219 -15.71 19.22 -10.24
CA THR A 219 -17.03 19.53 -10.76
C THR A 219 -18.08 18.88 -9.88
N TRP A 220 -18.99 19.72 -9.38
CA TRP A 220 -20.14 19.29 -8.59
C TRP A 220 -21.27 18.82 -9.50
N HIS A 221 -21.96 17.77 -9.07
CA HIS A 221 -23.08 17.18 -9.81
C HIS A 221 -24.42 17.45 -9.12
N GLU A 222 -25.51 17.29 -9.87
CA GLU A 222 -26.88 17.53 -9.36
C GLU A 222 -27.26 16.60 -8.21
N ASP A 223 -26.69 15.38 -8.17
CA ASP A 223 -26.89 14.40 -7.10
C ASP A 223 -26.06 14.69 -5.82
N GLY A 224 -25.32 15.81 -5.81
CA GLY A 224 -24.46 16.21 -4.69
C GLY A 224 -23.11 15.51 -4.64
N SER A 225 -22.80 14.63 -5.60
CA SER A 225 -21.47 14.05 -5.76
C SER A 225 -20.48 15.07 -6.35
N LEU A 226 -19.20 14.75 -6.24
CA LEU A 226 -18.09 15.60 -6.68
C LEU A 226 -17.10 14.77 -7.49
N THR A 227 -16.90 15.13 -8.77
CA THR A 227 -15.74 14.64 -9.51
C THR A 227 -14.56 15.53 -9.22
N VAL A 228 -13.50 14.98 -8.63
CA VAL A 228 -12.26 15.70 -8.37
C VAL A 228 -11.21 15.40 -9.43
N VAL A 229 -10.27 16.32 -9.57
CA VAL A 229 -9.01 16.14 -10.30
C VAL A 229 -7.87 16.52 -9.36
N THR A 230 -6.90 15.63 -9.19
CA THR A 230 -5.72 15.87 -8.35
C THR A 230 -4.78 16.91 -8.98
N PRO A 231 -3.85 17.51 -8.21
CA PRO A 231 -2.65 18.08 -8.80
C PRO A 231 -1.86 17.03 -9.60
N VAL A 232 -0.83 17.47 -10.30
CA VAL A 232 0.13 16.53 -10.91
C VAL A 232 0.90 15.84 -9.78
N LEU A 233 0.76 14.53 -9.70
CA LEU A 233 1.48 13.69 -8.75
C LEU A 233 2.56 12.89 -9.50
N PRO A 234 3.66 12.49 -8.85
CA PRO A 234 4.68 11.68 -9.50
C PRO A 234 4.11 10.36 -10.05
N ALA A 235 4.57 9.95 -11.23
CA ALA A 235 4.40 8.57 -11.70
C ALA A 235 5.59 7.70 -11.25
N VAL A 236 6.79 8.21 -11.50
CA VAL A 236 8.04 7.62 -11.05
C VAL A 236 8.72 8.64 -10.16
N LYS A 237 9.23 8.19 -9.01
CA LYS A 237 10.02 9.04 -8.10
C LYS A 237 11.47 8.60 -8.11
N GLU A 238 12.37 9.56 -8.16
CA GLU A 238 13.77 9.36 -7.80
C GLU A 238 13.92 9.48 -6.28
N LEU A 239 14.55 8.49 -5.66
CA LEU A 239 14.83 8.44 -4.24
C LEU A 239 16.22 8.99 -3.93
N LYS A 240 16.47 9.31 -2.65
CA LYS A 240 17.76 9.88 -2.20
C LYS A 240 18.97 8.96 -2.46
N ASP A 241 18.73 7.66 -2.57
CA ASP A 241 19.76 6.65 -2.87
C ASP A 241 19.91 6.39 -4.38
N GLY A 242 19.25 7.19 -5.23
CA GLY A 242 19.31 7.10 -6.69
C GLY A 242 18.39 6.05 -7.31
N ARG A 243 17.64 5.29 -6.50
CA ARG A 243 16.62 4.37 -7.03
C ARG A 243 15.46 5.15 -7.63
N HIS A 244 14.92 4.61 -8.72
CA HIS A 244 13.66 5.09 -9.29
C HIS A 244 12.54 4.10 -8.94
N VAL A 245 11.43 4.58 -8.40
CA VAL A 245 10.29 3.75 -7.96
C VAL A 245 9.03 4.13 -8.71
N PHE A 246 8.20 3.15 -9.08
CA PHE A 246 6.91 3.34 -9.77
C PHE A 246 5.81 3.80 -8.79
N PHE A 247 6.05 4.89 -8.07
CA PHE A 247 5.19 5.39 -7.00
C PHE A 247 3.93 6.08 -7.56
N ASN A 248 2.90 5.29 -7.86
CA ASN A 248 1.63 5.76 -8.39
C ASN A 248 0.50 4.73 -8.18
N GLN A 249 -0.67 5.00 -8.78
CA GLN A 249 -1.87 4.14 -8.76
C GLN A 249 -2.29 3.71 -10.18
N LEU A 250 -1.38 3.80 -11.15
CA LEU A 250 -1.66 3.54 -12.57
C LEU A 250 -2.11 2.11 -12.81
N ILE A 251 -1.41 1.12 -12.24
CA ILE A 251 -1.76 -0.31 -12.38
C ILE A 251 -3.15 -0.57 -11.79
N ALA A 252 -3.42 -0.02 -10.61
CA ALA A 252 -4.70 -0.20 -9.94
C ALA A 252 -5.87 0.45 -10.68
N ALA A 253 -5.69 1.69 -11.14
CA ALA A 253 -6.68 2.39 -11.95
C ALA A 253 -6.94 1.61 -13.25
N TYR A 254 -5.90 1.36 -14.04
CA TYR A 254 -6.02 0.70 -15.34
C TYR A 254 -6.70 -0.67 -15.23
N SER A 255 -6.19 -1.54 -14.35
CA SER A 255 -6.72 -2.90 -14.19
C SER A 255 -8.14 -2.90 -13.63
N GLY A 256 -8.46 -1.95 -12.75
CA GLY A 256 -9.80 -1.73 -12.24
C GLY A 256 -10.80 -1.40 -13.37
N PHE A 257 -10.47 -0.47 -14.25
CA PHE A 257 -11.31 -0.08 -15.39
C PHE A 257 -11.39 -1.19 -16.45
N ALA A 258 -10.25 -1.79 -16.80
CA ALA A 258 -10.19 -2.88 -17.76
C ALA A 258 -11.08 -4.06 -17.35
N SER A 259 -11.09 -4.42 -16.05
CA SER A 259 -11.97 -5.48 -15.53
C SER A 259 -13.47 -5.18 -15.65
N ARG A 260 -13.85 -3.92 -15.92
CA ARG A 260 -15.22 -3.45 -16.16
C ARG A 260 -15.50 -3.16 -17.63
N GLY A 261 -14.54 -3.41 -18.53
CA GLY A 261 -14.66 -3.07 -19.96
C GLY A 261 -14.67 -1.57 -20.24
N GLN A 262 -14.04 -0.76 -19.38
CA GLN A 262 -14.05 0.70 -19.46
C GLN A 262 -12.65 1.24 -19.78
N SER A 263 -12.58 2.38 -20.48
CA SER A 263 -11.31 3.09 -20.69
C SER A 263 -10.91 3.84 -19.42
N PRO A 264 -9.64 3.73 -18.96
CA PRO A 264 -9.14 4.46 -17.82
C PRO A 264 -8.78 5.92 -18.14
N ASP A 265 -8.84 6.34 -19.41
CA ASP A 265 -8.42 7.68 -19.87
C ASP A 265 -9.25 8.82 -19.24
N ALA A 266 -10.47 8.52 -18.78
CA ALA A 266 -11.28 9.47 -18.01
C ALA A 266 -10.79 9.62 -16.55
N ALA A 267 -10.11 8.62 -16.01
CA ALA A 267 -9.73 8.55 -14.61
C ALA A 267 -8.24 8.81 -14.37
N ILE A 268 -7.38 8.59 -15.36
CA ILE A 268 -5.95 8.81 -15.23
C ILE A 268 -5.33 9.26 -16.56
N ARG A 269 -4.54 10.32 -16.50
CA ARG A 269 -3.79 10.89 -17.63
C ARG A 269 -2.39 11.30 -17.17
N PHE A 270 -1.49 11.53 -18.12
CA PHE A 270 -0.26 12.25 -17.79
C PHE A 270 -0.57 13.64 -17.25
N GLY A 271 0.34 14.22 -16.46
CA GLY A 271 0.15 15.56 -15.89
C GLY A 271 0.04 16.68 -16.92
N ASN A 272 0.51 16.46 -18.15
CA ASN A 272 0.32 17.38 -19.28
C ASN A 272 -1.05 17.21 -19.99
N GLY A 273 -1.89 16.26 -19.56
CA GLY A 273 -3.21 15.97 -20.12
C GLY A 273 -3.22 14.94 -21.26
N ARG A 274 -2.06 14.50 -21.76
CA ARG A 274 -2.00 13.43 -22.77
C ARG A 274 -2.57 12.12 -22.19
N PRO A 275 -3.27 11.30 -23.00
CA PRO A 275 -3.64 9.94 -22.63
C PRO A 275 -2.39 9.09 -22.39
N LEU A 276 -2.51 8.07 -21.53
CA LEU A 276 -1.45 7.08 -21.33
C LEU A 276 -1.44 6.07 -22.50
N PRO A 277 -0.27 5.65 -23.04
CA PRO A 277 -0.21 4.62 -24.07
C PRO A 277 -0.69 3.28 -23.51
N GLU A 278 -1.79 2.75 -24.05
CA GLU A 278 -2.42 1.53 -23.52
C GLU A 278 -1.45 0.32 -23.52
N SER A 279 -0.63 0.17 -24.56
CA SER A 279 0.36 -0.91 -24.66
C SER A 279 1.39 -0.84 -23.53
N ALA A 280 1.98 0.33 -23.28
CA ALA A 280 2.99 0.51 -22.24
C ALA A 280 2.41 0.29 -20.84
N VAL A 281 1.18 0.76 -20.60
CA VAL A 281 0.46 0.52 -19.34
C VAL A 281 0.21 -0.98 -19.14
N ARG A 282 -0.23 -1.69 -20.18
CA ARG A 282 -0.44 -3.14 -20.13
C ARG A 282 0.86 -3.89 -19.82
N THR A 283 1.96 -3.53 -20.49
CA THR A 283 3.29 -4.08 -20.21
C THR A 283 3.74 -3.82 -18.78
N ALA A 284 3.44 -2.64 -18.21
CA ALA A 284 3.70 -2.36 -16.80
C ALA A 284 2.88 -3.26 -15.86
N CYS A 285 1.60 -3.48 -16.15
CA CYS A 285 0.76 -4.40 -15.38
C CYS A 285 1.29 -5.85 -15.45
N GLU A 286 1.67 -6.32 -16.63
CA GLU A 286 2.20 -7.67 -16.86
C GLU A 286 3.53 -7.89 -16.12
N ILE A 287 4.48 -6.97 -16.24
CA ILE A 287 5.76 -7.07 -15.51
C ILE A 287 5.55 -7.00 -14.00
N ALA A 288 4.65 -6.13 -13.52
CA ALA A 288 4.37 -6.03 -12.09
C ALA A 288 3.73 -7.31 -11.53
N GLU A 289 2.87 -7.98 -12.31
CA GLU A 289 2.34 -9.30 -11.97
C GLU A 289 3.46 -10.35 -11.88
N GLU A 290 4.38 -10.39 -12.84
CA GLU A 290 5.53 -11.31 -12.84
C GLU A 290 6.46 -11.08 -11.64
N LEU A 291 6.61 -9.82 -11.21
CA LEU A 291 7.44 -9.41 -10.07
C LEU A 291 6.68 -9.41 -8.73
N SER A 292 5.45 -9.95 -8.70
CA SER A 292 4.66 -10.04 -7.48
C SER A 292 5.00 -11.28 -6.68
N PHE A 293 5.30 -11.09 -5.40
CA PHE A 293 5.37 -12.16 -4.42
C PHE A 293 4.07 -12.18 -3.60
N ASP A 294 3.36 -13.29 -3.63
CA ASP A 294 2.14 -13.48 -2.85
C ASP A 294 2.48 -13.95 -1.42
N ILE A 295 2.23 -13.11 -0.41
CA ILE A 295 2.53 -13.45 0.98
C ILE A 295 1.67 -14.65 1.43
N PRO A 296 2.28 -15.80 1.77
CA PRO A 296 1.55 -16.96 2.28
C PRO A 296 1.25 -16.75 3.76
N TRP A 297 0.12 -16.10 4.03
CA TRP A 297 -0.29 -15.70 5.38
C TRP A 297 -0.51 -16.90 6.31
N CYS A 298 0.13 -16.86 7.47
CA CYS A 298 -0.20 -17.64 8.65
C CYS A 298 -0.71 -16.72 9.76
N GLN A 299 -1.57 -17.23 10.64
CA GLN A 299 -2.01 -16.48 11.82
C GLN A 299 -0.79 -16.04 12.64
N GLY A 300 -0.75 -14.77 13.05
CA GLY A 300 0.35 -14.22 13.83
C GLY A 300 1.49 -13.61 13.00
N ASP A 301 1.44 -13.71 11.67
CA ASP A 301 2.43 -13.06 10.82
C ASP A 301 2.20 -11.56 10.73
N VAL A 302 3.31 -10.82 10.61
CA VAL A 302 3.31 -9.38 10.33
C VAL A 302 4.17 -9.11 9.10
N ALA A 303 3.69 -8.27 8.18
CA ALA A 303 4.49 -7.74 7.08
C ALA A 303 4.71 -6.23 7.30
N ILE A 304 5.95 -5.79 7.22
CA ILE A 304 6.35 -4.38 7.18
C ILE A 304 6.68 -4.05 5.73
N VAL A 305 5.91 -3.15 5.12
CA VAL A 305 6.08 -2.74 3.73
C VAL A 305 6.55 -1.29 3.71
N ASP A 306 7.71 -1.03 3.10
CA ASP A 306 8.14 0.34 2.85
C ASP A 306 7.33 0.90 1.67
N ASN A 307 6.48 1.88 1.97
CA ASN A 307 5.52 2.38 1.00
C ASN A 307 6.19 3.13 -0.14
N LEU A 308 7.45 3.54 -0.05
CA LEU A 308 8.16 4.14 -1.19
C LEU A 308 8.70 3.08 -2.16
N ILE A 309 9.03 1.89 -1.67
CA ILE A 309 9.77 0.87 -2.42
C ILE A 309 8.86 -0.23 -2.96
N ALA A 310 7.85 -0.64 -2.20
CA ALA A 310 7.01 -1.77 -2.56
C ALA A 310 5.54 -1.37 -2.70
N MET A 311 4.94 -1.85 -3.79
CA MET A 311 3.50 -1.89 -3.98
C MET A 311 2.91 -3.09 -3.27
N HIS A 312 1.60 -3.04 -3.00
CA HIS A 312 0.85 -4.17 -2.48
C HIS A 312 -0.56 -4.25 -3.09
N GLY A 313 -1.23 -5.38 -2.92
CA GLY A 313 -2.61 -5.60 -3.35
C GLY A 313 -3.34 -6.66 -2.52
N ARG A 314 -4.35 -7.31 -3.12
CA ARG A 314 -5.08 -8.44 -2.50
C ARG A 314 -5.56 -9.40 -3.58
N ARG A 315 -5.22 -10.69 -3.45
CA ARG A 315 -5.84 -11.76 -4.26
C ARG A 315 -7.30 -11.99 -3.86
N SER A 316 -8.10 -12.54 -4.77
CA SER A 316 -9.43 -13.05 -4.42
C SER A 316 -9.30 -14.21 -3.42
N PHE A 317 -10.34 -14.46 -2.62
CA PHE A 317 -10.28 -15.48 -1.58
C PHE A 317 -11.62 -16.13 -1.28
N GLU A 318 -11.55 -17.27 -0.59
CA GLU A 318 -12.70 -17.99 -0.06
C GLU A 318 -12.62 -18.17 1.45
N GLY A 319 -13.79 -18.14 2.10
CA GLY A 319 -13.92 -18.35 3.54
C GLY A 319 -13.62 -17.09 4.36
N PRO A 320 -13.62 -17.22 5.70
CA PRO A 320 -13.24 -16.13 6.59
C PRO A 320 -11.80 -15.71 6.33
N ARG A 321 -11.52 -14.41 6.41
CA ARG A 321 -10.19 -13.81 6.29
C ARG A 321 -10.17 -12.51 7.08
N SER A 322 -9.17 -12.32 7.92
CA SER A 322 -8.95 -11.06 8.65
C SER A 322 -7.48 -10.68 8.56
N ILE A 323 -7.20 -9.65 7.76
CA ILE A 323 -5.91 -8.95 7.75
C ILE A 323 -6.15 -7.56 8.32
N LEU A 324 -5.39 -7.21 9.35
CA LEU A 324 -5.40 -5.88 9.94
C LEU A 324 -4.26 -5.06 9.35
N ALA A 325 -4.40 -3.74 9.37
CA ALA A 325 -3.42 -2.81 8.86
C ALA A 325 -3.14 -1.68 9.86
N SER A 326 -1.93 -1.14 9.80
CA SER A 326 -1.53 0.10 10.46
C SER A 326 -0.66 0.93 9.52
N LEU A 327 -0.81 2.25 9.60
CA LEU A 327 -0.09 3.19 8.74
C LEU A 327 0.84 4.04 9.58
N ILE A 328 2.06 4.21 9.08
CA ILE A 328 3.11 4.98 9.72
C ILE A 328 3.31 6.29 8.97
N ALA A 329 3.45 7.40 9.70
CA ALA A 329 3.68 8.72 9.09
C ALA A 329 5.09 8.85 8.50
#